data_AF-A0A0G4GRW0-F1
#
_entry.id   AF-A0A0G4GRW0-F1
#
_cell.length_a   1.000
_cell.length_b   1.000
_cell.length_c   1.000
_cell.angle_alpha   90.00
_cell.angle_beta   90.00
_cell.angle_gamma   90.00
#
_symmetry.space_group_name_H-M   'P 1'
#
loop_
_entity.id
_entity.type
_entity.pdbx_description
1 polymer ?
#
loop_
_entity_poly.entity_id
_entity_poly.type
_entity_poly.pdbx_seq_one_letter_code
_entity_poly.pdbx_strand_id
1 'polypeptide(L)'
;MSSATGTSFRLVHQSGRRPINEGPAGRRLSCEDLIHISGYGVWPLFNNSIAMGAGAQCRQLDIDSSRAADRAFWQTMPVNVAKTWGGRMPKLTRIWCCHPAGGGAWCLNVITALIEGHTEGRTAMVAEKRGEAERRGEAADIPDGSLTAITFEAAELSEAHEHIDTLGPLVGSSRCLRVFDVPSTVDQKAEVLEEVPVAAEEGQPGPLANLEDIGTIEVPGDLMDPEVLTVWCTRLQELGSTLVARGCRRSLRSLKVNFVDESIVGPGVFDIAVALQSFASAVCIGDVPISFTSAAPRFHLSVLYCPLFPAAPSLILETVLRQLADQAARVLVDVEFHLATPVTPAMLDMARGLAFNKATSVTVLGGDQPAQPAPTNPAPALIEQIQPMPQASFLSLDKHTALAAGIQLASKMPNLRRLNTSDMTEEWAVEAIKAIGWEREFDMVTAIAIRGLGSGDVISIGDHADEFPHITTLGVDLTVPAGVSEFVEFACSSMRSLLQLRCRAVFLQLLGLDADTRSLLESAVPEQCSSVGGPLIVCMQQDNKLAIAAIHSG
;
A
#
# COMPACT_ATOMS: atom_id res chain seq x y z
N MET A 1 63.10 -0.03 -20.35
CA MET A 1 61.64 0.15 -20.59
C MET A 1 61.18 1.26 -19.66
N SER A 2 60.88 2.44 -20.21
CA SER A 2 60.54 3.66 -19.46
C SER A 2 59.04 3.68 -19.13
N SER A 3 58.68 3.77 -17.86
CA SER A 3 57.30 3.91 -17.39
C SER A 3 56.77 5.32 -17.67
N ALA A 4 55.62 5.41 -18.35
CA ALA A 4 54.92 6.66 -18.56
C ALA A 4 53.96 6.92 -17.39
N THR A 5 54.35 7.84 -16.51
CA THR A 5 53.50 8.42 -15.46
C THR A 5 52.62 9.53 -16.05
N GLY A 6 51.51 9.14 -16.69
CA GLY A 6 50.48 10.07 -17.15
C GLY A 6 49.21 9.94 -16.31
N THR A 7 48.62 11.06 -15.87
CA THR A 7 47.35 11.08 -15.15
C THR A 7 46.20 10.61 -16.06
N SER A 8 45.27 9.82 -15.51
CA SER A 8 44.18 9.15 -16.27
C SER A 8 43.19 10.11 -16.95
N PHE A 9 43.21 11.39 -16.59
CA PHE A 9 42.31 12.42 -17.12
C PHE A 9 43.10 13.70 -17.45
N ARG A 10 42.71 14.41 -18.52
CA ARG A 10 43.30 15.69 -18.94
C ARG A 10 42.22 16.77 -19.09
N LEU A 11 42.45 17.91 -18.48
CA LEU A 11 41.65 19.12 -18.69
C LEU A 11 42.06 19.76 -20.03
N VAL A 12 41.21 19.62 -21.05
CA VAL A 12 41.51 20.13 -22.41
C VAL A 12 41.14 21.60 -22.62
N HIS A 13 40.35 22.20 -21.70
CA HIS A 13 39.97 23.60 -21.80
C HIS A 13 39.62 24.18 -20.41
N GLN A 14 40.17 25.36 -20.11
CA GLN A 14 39.77 26.18 -18.97
C GLN A 14 39.61 27.62 -19.47
N SER A 15 38.41 28.19 -19.34
CA SER A 15 38.15 29.55 -19.81
C SER A 15 39.11 30.54 -19.12
N GLY A 16 39.80 31.36 -19.93
CA GLY A 16 40.75 32.37 -19.44
C GLY A 16 42.19 31.91 -19.22
N ARG A 17 42.55 30.63 -19.47
CA ARG A 17 43.95 30.16 -19.44
C ARG A 17 44.27 29.24 -20.63
N ARG A 18 45.46 29.40 -21.22
CA ARG A 18 45.94 28.48 -22.26
C ARG A 18 46.22 27.11 -21.64
N PRO A 19 45.67 26.01 -22.19
CA PRO A 19 45.91 24.67 -21.65
C PRO A 19 47.38 24.28 -21.79
N ILE A 20 47.92 23.67 -20.73
CA ILE A 20 49.29 23.13 -20.70
C ILE A 20 49.33 21.87 -21.59
N ASN A 21 50.35 21.74 -22.43
CA ASN A 21 50.47 20.62 -23.36
C ASN A 21 51.12 19.41 -22.68
N GLU A 22 50.29 18.53 -22.14
CA GLU A 22 50.70 17.31 -21.41
C GLU A 22 50.77 16.04 -22.30
N GLY A 23 50.72 16.19 -23.62
CA GLY A 23 50.69 15.05 -24.55
C GLY A 23 49.31 14.38 -24.73
N PRO A 24 49.24 13.25 -25.46
CA PRO A 24 47.98 12.55 -25.78
C PRO A 24 47.38 11.83 -24.56
N ALA A 25 46.05 11.91 -24.39
CA ALA A 25 45.34 11.26 -23.28
C ALA A 25 45.36 9.73 -23.38
N GLY A 26 45.60 9.05 -22.25
CA GLY A 26 45.74 7.58 -22.21
C GLY A 26 44.45 6.78 -22.45
N ARG A 27 43.27 7.38 -22.27
CA ARG A 27 41.96 6.78 -22.57
C ARG A 27 40.95 7.85 -23.02
N ARG A 28 40.13 7.55 -24.03
CA ARG A 28 38.93 8.32 -24.38
C ARG A 28 37.73 7.66 -23.73
N LEU A 29 36.92 8.43 -23.02
CA LEU A 29 35.60 7.99 -22.56
C LEU A 29 34.70 7.81 -23.78
N SER A 30 33.96 6.70 -23.82
CA SER A 30 32.93 6.51 -24.84
C SER A 30 31.77 7.48 -24.62
N CYS A 31 30.91 7.65 -25.64
CA CYS A 31 29.71 8.48 -25.51
C CYS A 31 28.76 7.94 -24.43
N GLU A 32 28.78 6.63 -24.17
CA GLU A 32 28.01 5.94 -23.13
C GLU A 32 28.58 6.20 -21.73
N ASP A 33 29.92 6.20 -21.57
CA ASP A 33 30.57 6.51 -20.29
C ASP A 33 30.29 7.94 -19.82
N LEU A 34 30.15 8.89 -20.77
CA LEU A 34 29.82 10.28 -20.47
C LEU A 34 28.39 10.45 -19.96
N ILE A 35 27.46 9.58 -20.38
CA ILE A 35 26.06 9.60 -19.92
C ILE A 35 26.01 9.16 -18.44
N HIS A 36 26.74 8.11 -18.06
CA HIS A 36 26.81 7.64 -16.68
C HIS A 36 27.45 8.63 -15.69
N ILE A 37 28.41 9.45 -16.14
CA ILE A 37 29.03 10.48 -15.28
C ILE A 37 28.07 11.66 -14.98
N SER A 38 27.01 11.84 -15.78
CA SER A 38 26.13 13.02 -15.71
C SER A 38 24.90 12.88 -14.79
N GLY A 39 24.70 11.73 -14.15
CA GLY A 39 23.52 11.45 -13.30
C GLY A 39 23.40 12.26 -12.01
N TYR A 40 24.43 12.98 -11.57
CA TYR A 40 24.43 13.72 -10.31
C TYR A 40 24.05 15.20 -10.47
N GLY A 41 22.76 15.52 -10.58
CA GLY A 41 22.25 16.88 -10.35
C GLY A 41 22.72 17.96 -11.34
N VAL A 42 23.23 17.58 -12.52
CA VAL A 42 23.82 18.51 -13.49
C VAL A 42 22.88 18.88 -14.64
N TRP A 43 21.61 19.14 -14.33
CA TRP A 43 20.64 19.71 -15.28
C TRP A 43 21.18 20.91 -16.11
N PRO A 44 22.02 21.81 -15.54
CA PRO A 44 22.62 22.91 -16.30
C PRO A 44 23.61 22.48 -17.40
N LEU A 45 24.21 21.28 -17.31
CA LEU A 45 25.14 20.80 -18.34
C LEU A 45 24.44 20.37 -19.62
N PHE A 46 23.11 20.19 -19.61
CA PHE A 46 22.41 19.85 -20.83
C PHE A 46 22.43 21.02 -21.84
N ASN A 47 22.67 22.28 -21.46
CA ASN A 47 22.80 23.39 -22.43
C ASN A 47 24.17 23.48 -23.13
N ASN A 48 24.75 22.34 -23.53
CA ASN A 48 26.01 22.32 -24.28
C ASN A 48 25.84 21.68 -25.68
N SER A 49 26.81 21.94 -26.55
CA SER A 49 26.81 21.45 -27.94
C SER A 49 26.88 19.93 -28.04
N ILE A 50 27.46 19.24 -27.05
CA ILE A 50 27.54 17.78 -27.01
C ILE A 50 26.16 17.19 -26.79
N ALA A 51 25.41 17.71 -25.81
CA ALA A 51 24.04 17.28 -25.52
C ALA A 51 23.09 17.56 -26.69
N MET A 52 23.26 18.68 -27.40
CA MET A 52 22.52 18.94 -28.64
C MET A 52 22.84 17.91 -29.73
N GLY A 53 24.12 17.59 -29.94
CA GLY A 53 24.55 16.60 -30.91
C GLY A 53 24.06 15.19 -30.60
N ALA A 54 24.13 14.78 -29.33
CA ALA A 54 23.65 13.49 -28.87
C ALA A 54 22.12 13.37 -29.01
N GLY A 55 21.38 14.40 -28.60
CA GLY A 55 19.92 14.45 -28.78
C GLY A 55 19.52 14.28 -30.24
N ALA A 56 20.19 14.99 -31.16
CA ALA A 56 19.85 14.97 -32.58
C ALA A 56 20.03 13.58 -33.25
N GLN A 57 20.76 12.68 -32.60
CA GLN A 57 21.00 11.31 -33.04
C GLN A 57 20.19 10.27 -32.24
N CYS A 58 19.58 10.65 -31.12
CA CYS A 58 18.82 9.76 -30.27
C CYS A 58 17.56 9.24 -31.00
N ARG A 59 17.43 7.92 -31.08
CA ARG A 59 16.27 7.21 -31.67
C ARG A 59 15.44 6.46 -30.65
N GLN A 60 16.01 6.15 -29.49
CA GLN A 60 15.34 5.43 -28.42
C GLN A 60 15.69 6.09 -27.09
N LEU A 61 14.69 6.21 -26.22
CA LEU A 61 14.81 6.70 -24.88
C LEU A 61 14.23 5.69 -23.89
N ASP A 62 15.04 5.29 -22.92
CA ASP A 62 14.68 4.34 -21.88
C ASP A 62 14.57 5.09 -20.54
N ILE A 63 13.41 4.98 -19.89
CA ILE A 63 13.09 5.56 -18.59
C ILE A 63 12.90 4.39 -17.64
N ASP A 64 13.94 4.06 -16.88
CA ASP A 64 13.96 2.86 -16.06
C ASP A 64 13.88 3.18 -14.57
N SER A 65 12.99 2.48 -13.86
CA SER A 65 12.84 2.57 -12.40
C SER A 65 13.52 1.41 -11.66
N SER A 66 14.02 0.40 -12.38
CA SER A 66 14.64 -0.79 -11.80
C SER A 66 15.76 -0.41 -10.86
N ARG A 67 16.64 0.50 -11.29
CA ARG A 67 17.74 1.05 -10.50
C ARG A 67 17.29 2.26 -9.71
N ALA A 68 17.59 2.28 -8.41
CA ALA A 68 17.23 3.40 -7.52
C ALA A 68 17.79 4.75 -8.01
N ALA A 69 19.01 4.76 -8.57
CA ALA A 69 19.63 5.97 -9.10
C ALA A 69 18.90 6.53 -10.35
N ASP A 70 18.56 5.66 -11.30
CA ASP A 70 17.82 6.04 -12.51
C ASP A 70 16.40 6.49 -12.13
N ARG A 71 15.78 5.79 -11.17
CA ARG A 71 14.47 6.18 -10.64
C ARG A 71 14.50 7.57 -10.03
N ALA A 72 15.45 7.84 -9.15
CA ALA A 72 15.62 9.15 -8.52
C ALA A 72 15.91 10.25 -9.56
N PHE A 73 16.74 9.95 -10.57
CA PHE A 73 17.02 10.86 -11.68
C PHE A 73 15.75 11.24 -12.43
N TRP A 74 14.92 10.27 -12.82
CA TRP A 74 13.68 10.52 -13.57
C TRP A 74 12.60 11.20 -12.70
N GLN A 75 12.46 10.81 -11.43
CA GLN A 75 11.50 11.43 -10.50
C GLN A 75 11.83 12.90 -10.21
N THR A 76 13.12 13.24 -10.19
CA THR A 76 13.58 14.60 -9.89
C THR A 76 13.75 15.46 -11.15
N MET A 77 13.59 14.88 -12.35
CA MET A 77 13.73 15.61 -13.61
C MET A 77 12.65 16.70 -13.72
N PRO A 78 13.03 17.99 -13.76
CA PRO A 78 12.05 19.05 -13.93
C PRO A 78 11.36 18.97 -15.29
N VAL A 79 10.05 19.19 -15.33
CA VAL A 79 9.20 19.11 -16.55
C VAL A 79 9.74 19.98 -17.68
N ASN A 80 10.20 21.20 -17.38
CA ASN A 80 10.77 22.10 -18.39
C ASN A 80 12.11 21.59 -18.97
N VAL A 81 12.90 20.89 -18.15
CA VAL A 81 14.15 20.25 -18.59
C VAL A 81 13.84 19.07 -19.49
N ALA A 82 12.90 18.20 -19.10
CA ALA A 82 12.41 17.08 -19.90
C ALA A 82 11.90 17.55 -21.28
N LYS A 83 11.10 18.62 -21.31
CA LYS A 83 10.64 19.26 -22.54
C LYS A 83 11.78 19.76 -23.43
N THR A 84 12.73 20.47 -22.84
CA THR A 84 13.92 20.95 -23.57
C THR A 84 14.71 19.79 -24.16
N TRP A 85 14.80 18.67 -23.44
CA TRP A 85 15.51 17.48 -23.88
C TRP A 85 14.78 16.78 -25.04
N GLY A 86 13.47 16.63 -24.94
CA GLY A 86 12.62 16.15 -26.02
C GLY A 86 12.82 16.96 -27.31
N GLY A 87 12.86 18.29 -27.20
CA GLY A 87 13.09 19.21 -28.33
C GLY A 87 14.41 19.03 -29.07
N ARG A 88 15.36 18.30 -28.48
CA ARG A 88 16.63 18.00 -29.13
C ARG A 88 16.65 16.65 -29.82
N MET A 89 15.61 15.85 -29.68
CA MET A 89 15.51 14.50 -30.23
C MET A 89 14.51 14.41 -31.38
N PRO A 90 14.63 15.21 -32.47
CA PRO A 90 13.64 15.21 -33.56
C PRO A 90 13.60 13.89 -34.35
N LYS A 91 14.51 12.96 -34.07
CA LYS A 91 14.58 11.60 -34.66
C LYS A 91 14.20 10.49 -33.69
N LEU A 92 13.66 10.83 -32.51
CA LEU A 92 13.18 9.84 -31.55
C LEU A 92 12.09 8.97 -32.19
N THR A 93 12.24 7.65 -32.06
CA THR A 93 11.34 6.64 -32.62
C THR A 93 10.64 5.81 -31.55
N ARG A 94 11.26 5.66 -30.37
CA ARG A 94 10.72 4.87 -29.27
C ARG A 94 10.98 5.52 -27.92
N ILE A 95 9.97 5.47 -27.05
CA ILE A 95 10.12 5.67 -25.60
C ILE A 95 9.73 4.36 -24.91
N TRP A 96 10.60 3.82 -24.07
CA TRP A 96 10.28 2.71 -23.18
C TRP A 96 10.34 3.21 -21.73
N CYS A 97 9.30 2.91 -20.96
CA CYS A 97 9.17 3.30 -19.56
C CYS A 97 8.95 2.05 -18.71
N CYS A 98 9.95 1.70 -17.92
CA CYS A 98 9.87 0.67 -16.91
C CYS A 98 9.49 1.33 -15.57
N HIS A 99 8.24 1.20 -15.14
CA HIS A 99 7.71 1.89 -13.95
C HIS A 99 7.63 0.95 -12.73
N PRO A 100 7.66 1.49 -11.49
CA PRO A 100 7.41 0.71 -10.29
C PRO A 100 6.09 -0.05 -10.37
N ALA A 101 6.05 -1.30 -9.93
CA ALA A 101 4.79 -2.02 -9.71
C ALA A 101 3.83 -1.19 -8.83
N GLY A 102 2.56 -1.10 -9.24
CA GLY A 102 1.56 -0.22 -8.58
C GLY A 102 1.71 1.29 -8.88
N GLY A 103 2.79 1.72 -9.53
CA GLY A 103 3.09 3.11 -9.87
C GLY A 103 2.73 3.48 -11.32
N GLY A 104 1.54 3.15 -11.82
CA GLY A 104 1.18 3.38 -13.23
C GLY A 104 1.22 4.84 -13.71
N ALA A 105 1.26 5.82 -12.79
CA ALA A 105 1.43 7.24 -13.08
C ALA A 105 2.87 7.76 -12.90
N TRP A 106 3.83 6.88 -12.57
CA TRP A 106 5.21 7.24 -12.31
C TRP A 106 5.85 7.90 -13.54
N CYS A 107 6.41 9.10 -13.34
CA CYS A 107 7.07 9.92 -14.38
C CYS A 107 6.19 10.28 -15.60
N LEU A 108 4.86 10.16 -15.52
CA LEU A 108 3.97 10.47 -16.66
C LEU A 108 4.07 11.94 -17.11
N ASN A 109 4.25 12.87 -16.17
CA ASN A 109 4.50 14.28 -16.44
C ASN A 109 5.81 14.52 -17.21
N VAL A 110 6.88 13.78 -16.89
CA VAL A 110 8.18 13.83 -17.58
C VAL A 110 8.07 13.26 -18.99
N ILE A 111 7.40 12.12 -19.16
CA ILE A 111 7.15 11.50 -20.47
C ILE A 111 6.33 12.45 -21.37
N THR A 112 5.27 13.04 -20.82
CA THR A 112 4.44 14.01 -21.55
C THR A 112 5.28 15.19 -22.04
N ALA A 113 6.11 15.76 -21.15
CA ALA A 113 7.00 16.86 -21.49
C ALA A 113 8.01 16.49 -22.59
N LEU A 114 8.60 15.30 -22.54
CA LEU A 114 9.51 14.79 -23.58
C LEU A 114 8.83 14.70 -24.95
N ILE A 115 7.58 14.24 -24.99
CA ILE A 115 6.78 14.12 -26.23
C ILE A 115 6.44 15.50 -26.79
N GLU A 116 6.02 16.44 -25.94
CA GLU A 116 5.77 17.83 -26.34
C GLU A 116 7.03 18.46 -26.93
N GLY A 117 8.15 18.34 -26.21
CA GLY A 117 9.45 18.79 -26.66
C GLY A 117 9.81 18.20 -28.02
N HIS A 118 9.74 16.87 -28.15
CA HIS A 118 10.02 16.17 -29.40
C HIS A 118 9.22 16.75 -30.58
N THR A 119 7.93 17.02 -30.35
CA THR A 119 7.04 17.60 -31.35
C THR A 119 7.50 19.00 -31.78
N GLU A 120 7.89 19.85 -30.83
CA GLU A 120 8.44 21.19 -31.10
C GLU A 120 9.77 21.12 -31.88
N GLY A 121 10.70 20.29 -31.41
CA GLY A 121 12.00 20.09 -32.05
C GLY A 121 11.89 19.56 -33.48
N ARG A 122 10.95 18.64 -33.69
CA ARG A 122 10.67 18.09 -35.02
C ARG A 122 10.02 19.14 -35.93
N THR A 123 9.09 19.94 -35.42
CA THR A 123 8.49 21.05 -36.18
C THR A 123 9.56 22.03 -36.65
N ALA A 124 10.51 22.39 -35.79
CA ALA A 124 11.64 23.25 -36.14
C ALA A 124 12.54 22.62 -37.23
N MET A 125 12.90 21.35 -37.08
CA MET A 125 13.69 20.61 -38.08
C MET A 125 12.99 20.57 -39.45
N VAL A 126 11.67 20.35 -39.49
CA VAL A 126 10.89 20.31 -40.74
C VAL A 126 10.87 21.69 -41.40
N ALA A 127 10.66 22.75 -40.62
CA ALA A 127 10.68 24.12 -41.14
C ALA A 127 12.06 24.47 -41.73
N GLU A 128 13.14 24.11 -41.05
CA GLU A 128 14.52 24.30 -41.53
C GLU A 128 14.77 23.56 -42.84
N LYS A 129 14.44 22.26 -42.90
CA LYS A 129 14.58 21.45 -44.13
C LYS A 129 13.77 22.01 -45.30
N ARG A 130 12.55 22.49 -45.04
CA ARG A 130 11.71 23.10 -46.07
C ARG A 130 12.35 24.38 -46.63
N GLY A 131 12.85 25.25 -45.76
CA GLY A 131 13.55 26.47 -46.17
C GLY A 131 14.87 26.19 -46.89
N GLU A 132 15.56 25.09 -46.56
CA GLU A 132 16.74 24.64 -47.32
C GLU A 132 16.38 24.14 -48.72
N ALA A 133 15.34 23.33 -48.85
CA ALA A 133 14.87 22.81 -50.14
C ALA A 133 14.40 23.96 -51.04
N GLU A 134 13.65 24.91 -50.48
CA GLU A 134 13.20 26.11 -51.20
C GLU A 134 14.38 26.94 -51.72
N ARG A 135 15.42 27.15 -50.89
CA ARG A 135 16.66 27.84 -51.33
C ARG A 135 17.40 27.10 -52.45
N ARG A 136 17.22 25.79 -52.57
CA ARG A 136 17.82 24.96 -53.62
C ARG A 136 16.91 24.78 -54.85
N GLY A 137 15.65 25.20 -54.78
CA GLY A 137 14.65 24.92 -55.82
C GLY A 137 14.25 23.44 -55.89
N GLU A 138 14.41 22.71 -54.78
CA GLU A 138 14.14 21.28 -54.66
C GLU A 138 12.85 21.03 -53.87
N ALA A 139 12.21 19.89 -54.08
CA ALA A 139 11.11 19.45 -53.22
C ALA A 139 11.67 18.98 -51.87
N ALA A 140 11.08 19.44 -50.76
CA ALA A 140 11.52 19.07 -49.43
C ALA A 140 11.19 17.60 -49.13
N ASP A 141 12.21 16.76 -48.91
CA ASP A 141 12.05 15.40 -48.38
C ASP A 141 11.80 15.46 -46.86
N ILE A 142 10.52 15.54 -46.51
CA ILE A 142 10.05 15.62 -45.13
C ILE A 142 9.52 14.23 -44.73
N PRO A 143 10.24 13.49 -43.88
CA PRO A 143 9.74 12.19 -43.40
C PRO A 143 8.51 12.39 -42.52
N ASP A 144 7.56 11.44 -42.57
CA ASP A 144 6.41 11.35 -41.65
C ASP A 144 6.86 11.22 -40.18
N GLY A 145 5.91 11.37 -39.24
CA GLY A 145 6.13 11.34 -37.78
C GLY A 145 7.19 10.33 -37.35
N SER A 146 8.17 10.74 -36.54
CA SER A 146 9.30 9.85 -36.19
C SER A 146 9.02 8.98 -34.99
N LEU A 147 8.26 9.46 -34.00
CA LEU A 147 7.94 8.69 -32.80
C LEU A 147 6.85 7.66 -33.13
N THR A 148 7.21 6.38 -33.13
CA THR A 148 6.34 5.27 -33.55
C THR A 148 5.91 4.36 -32.41
N ALA A 149 6.58 4.40 -31.25
CA ALA A 149 6.26 3.53 -30.12
C ALA A 149 6.47 4.20 -28.76
N ILE A 150 5.51 4.02 -27.86
CA ILE A 150 5.63 4.31 -26.43
C ILE A 150 5.19 3.05 -25.68
N THR A 151 6.08 2.46 -24.91
CA THR A 151 5.85 1.18 -24.23
C THR A 151 6.03 1.34 -22.72
N PHE A 152 5.09 0.82 -21.94
CA PHE A 152 5.14 0.80 -20.48
C PHE A 152 5.29 -0.64 -19.99
N GLU A 153 6.18 -0.84 -19.04
CA GLU A 153 6.46 -2.13 -18.42
C GLU A 153 6.55 -1.95 -16.90
N ALA A 154 5.96 -2.86 -16.13
CA ALA A 154 6.06 -2.79 -14.67
C ALA A 154 7.33 -3.53 -14.22
N ALA A 155 8.22 -2.83 -13.52
CA ALA A 155 9.29 -3.44 -12.73
C ALA A 155 8.75 -3.80 -11.35
N GLU A 156 8.81 -5.09 -11.00
CA GLU A 156 8.79 -5.48 -9.60
C GLU A 156 10.06 -4.95 -8.95
N LEU A 157 9.92 -3.90 -8.16
CA LEU A 157 11.03 -3.27 -7.47
C LEU A 157 11.49 -4.18 -6.32
N SER A 158 12.36 -5.15 -6.60
CA SER A 158 13.09 -5.82 -5.53
C SER A 158 14.28 -4.94 -5.14
N GLU A 159 14.03 -3.81 -4.46
CA GLU A 159 15.06 -2.81 -4.13
C GLU A 159 16.24 -3.35 -3.32
N ALA A 160 16.11 -4.52 -2.71
CA ALA A 160 17.16 -5.09 -1.88
C ALA A 160 18.10 -6.09 -2.60
N HIS A 161 17.82 -6.51 -3.85
CA HIS A 161 18.73 -7.40 -4.59
C HIS A 161 19.96 -6.67 -5.17
N GLU A 162 19.88 -5.37 -5.47
CA GLU A 162 20.96 -4.67 -6.19
C GLU A 162 22.21 -4.35 -5.33
N HIS A 163 22.16 -4.55 -4.00
CA HIS A 163 23.31 -4.30 -3.12
C HIS A 163 24.03 -5.56 -2.64
N ILE A 164 23.43 -6.74 -2.78
CA ILE A 164 23.96 -7.99 -2.21
C ILE A 164 25.33 -8.33 -2.81
N ASP A 165 25.45 -8.25 -4.14
CA ASP A 165 26.69 -8.51 -4.87
C ASP A 165 27.87 -7.64 -4.42
N THR A 166 27.58 -6.43 -3.93
CA THR A 166 28.61 -5.50 -3.44
C THR A 166 28.90 -5.67 -1.95
N LEU A 167 27.89 -6.05 -1.16
CA LEU A 167 28.01 -6.19 0.29
C LEU A 167 28.69 -7.51 0.68
N GLY A 168 28.41 -8.61 -0.02
CA GLY A 168 28.98 -9.93 0.25
C GLY A 168 30.51 -9.91 0.42
N PRO A 169 31.29 -9.48 -0.61
CA PRO A 169 32.75 -9.43 -0.52
C PRO A 169 33.27 -8.50 0.60
N LEU A 170 32.57 -7.39 0.85
CA LEU A 170 32.95 -6.43 1.89
C LEU A 170 32.76 -7.04 3.29
N VAL A 171 31.61 -7.67 3.53
CA VAL A 171 31.26 -8.36 4.77
C VAL A 171 32.16 -9.59 4.98
N GLY A 172 32.40 -10.39 3.93
CA GLY A 172 33.27 -11.57 3.97
C GLY A 172 34.73 -11.27 4.33
N SER A 173 35.21 -10.06 4.03
CA SER A 173 36.56 -9.62 4.43
C SER A 173 36.68 -9.21 5.90
N SER A 174 35.55 -9.00 6.60
CA SER A 174 35.53 -8.54 7.98
C SER A 174 35.79 -9.68 8.97
N ARG A 175 36.79 -9.49 9.85
CA ARG A 175 37.11 -10.44 10.95
C ARG A 175 36.58 -10.00 12.31
N CYS A 176 35.88 -8.87 12.36
CA CYS A 176 35.48 -8.21 13.59
C CYS A 176 34.11 -7.53 13.46
N LEU A 177 33.23 -8.08 12.61
CA LEU A 177 31.90 -7.56 12.41
C LEU A 177 31.11 -7.65 13.72
N ARG A 178 30.75 -6.48 14.27
CA ARG A 178 29.91 -6.37 15.48
C ARG A 178 28.47 -6.01 15.16
N VAL A 179 28.24 -5.27 14.08
CA VAL A 179 26.91 -4.79 13.69
C VAL A 179 26.78 -4.90 12.18
N PHE A 180 25.70 -5.53 11.72
CA PHE A 180 25.29 -5.59 10.32
C PHE A 180 23.89 -4.98 10.16
N ASP A 181 23.78 -3.66 10.30
CA ASP A 181 22.50 -2.95 10.35
C ASP A 181 22.03 -2.49 8.96
N VAL A 182 21.57 -3.47 8.16
CA VAL A 182 20.97 -3.22 6.84
C VAL A 182 19.58 -3.84 6.82
N PRO A 183 18.49 -3.06 6.76
CA PRO A 183 17.14 -3.61 6.54
C PRO A 183 17.13 -4.45 5.26
N SER A 184 16.72 -5.70 5.37
CA SER A 184 16.76 -6.67 4.27
C SER A 184 15.98 -7.93 4.64
N THR A 185 15.59 -8.71 3.63
CA THR A 185 14.92 -9.98 3.85
C THR A 185 15.87 -11.01 4.45
N VAL A 186 15.31 -12.09 4.98
CA VAL A 186 16.07 -13.20 5.56
C VAL A 186 17.08 -13.80 4.57
N ASP A 187 16.66 -13.99 3.31
CA ASP A 187 17.48 -14.56 2.25
C ASP A 187 18.70 -13.71 1.96
N GLN A 188 18.49 -12.41 1.81
CA GLN A 188 19.54 -11.46 1.46
C GLN A 188 20.57 -11.35 2.60
N LYS A 189 20.11 -11.39 3.86
CA LYS A 189 21.01 -11.48 5.00
C LYS A 189 21.80 -12.79 5.00
N ALA A 190 21.16 -13.90 4.69
CA ALA A 190 21.84 -15.20 4.64
C ALA A 190 22.92 -15.21 3.56
N GLU A 191 22.59 -14.76 2.36
CA GLU A 191 23.50 -14.67 1.20
C GLU A 191 24.72 -13.78 1.50
N VAL A 192 24.53 -12.56 2.00
CA VAL A 192 25.64 -11.66 2.35
C VAL A 192 26.52 -12.25 3.44
N LEU A 193 25.91 -12.87 4.46
CA LEU A 193 26.67 -13.47 5.56
C LEU A 193 27.32 -14.79 5.17
N GLU A 194 26.86 -15.44 4.10
CA GLU A 194 27.44 -16.67 3.59
C GLU A 194 28.89 -16.48 3.12
N GLU A 195 29.22 -15.28 2.63
CA GLU A 195 30.57 -14.89 2.22
C GLU A 195 31.60 -14.82 3.37
N VAL A 196 31.15 -14.80 4.64
CA VAL A 196 32.05 -14.85 5.79
C VAL A 196 32.57 -16.27 6.00
N PRO A 197 33.90 -16.47 6.19
CA PRO A 197 34.44 -17.80 6.39
C PRO A 197 33.83 -18.55 7.59
N VAL A 198 33.56 -19.85 7.40
CA VAL A 198 33.15 -20.76 8.47
C VAL A 198 34.23 -20.83 9.55
N ALA A 199 33.83 -21.02 10.81
CA ALA A 199 34.77 -21.23 11.91
C ALA A 199 35.68 -22.44 11.62
N ALA A 200 36.97 -22.32 11.97
CA ALA A 200 37.97 -23.35 11.65
C ALA A 200 37.65 -24.73 12.26
N GLU A 201 37.05 -24.74 13.45
CA GLU A 201 36.61 -25.94 14.15
C GLU A 201 35.27 -25.67 14.83
N GLU A 202 34.45 -26.71 14.96
CA GLU A 202 33.17 -26.61 15.65
C GLU A 202 33.39 -26.21 17.12
N GLY A 203 32.80 -25.09 17.53
CA GLY A 203 32.91 -24.57 18.90
C GLY A 203 34.04 -23.57 19.14
N GLN A 204 34.97 -23.37 18.19
CA GLN A 204 35.92 -22.25 18.26
C GLN A 204 35.21 -20.92 17.94
N PRO A 205 35.69 -19.79 18.49
CA PRO A 205 35.20 -18.47 18.10
C PRO A 205 35.44 -18.25 16.60
N GLY A 206 34.36 -18.19 15.82
CA GLY A 206 34.41 -17.86 14.40
C GLY A 206 34.47 -16.34 14.16
N PRO A 207 34.58 -15.90 12.89
CA PRO A 207 34.67 -14.47 12.54
C PRO A 207 33.48 -13.62 13.01
N LEU A 208 32.32 -14.23 13.23
CA LEU A 208 31.10 -13.56 13.72
C LEU A 208 30.85 -13.76 15.22
N ALA A 209 31.82 -14.27 16.00
CA ALA A 209 31.64 -14.51 17.44
C ALA A 209 31.32 -13.25 18.26
N ASN A 210 31.63 -12.06 17.73
CA ASN A 210 31.34 -10.77 18.35
C ASN A 210 30.18 -10.01 17.67
N LEU A 211 29.41 -10.67 16.79
CA LEU A 211 28.26 -10.05 16.13
C LEU A 211 27.15 -9.82 17.17
N GLU A 212 26.80 -8.56 17.38
CA GLU A 212 25.85 -8.10 18.41
C GLU A 212 24.48 -7.72 17.82
N ASP A 213 24.42 -7.30 16.55
CA ASP A 213 23.18 -6.91 15.86
C ASP A 213 23.29 -7.22 14.35
N ILE A 214 22.20 -7.71 13.75
CA ILE A 214 22.07 -7.97 12.31
C ILE A 214 21.05 -7.04 11.63
N GLY A 215 20.69 -5.96 12.33
CA GLY A 215 19.70 -5.01 11.88
C GLY A 215 18.30 -5.59 11.83
N THR A 216 17.46 -4.90 11.07
CA THR A 216 16.06 -5.28 10.87
C THR A 216 15.94 -6.42 9.86
N ILE A 217 15.28 -7.50 10.26
CA ILE A 217 14.82 -8.57 9.38
C ILE A 217 13.46 -8.16 8.81
N GLU A 218 13.37 -8.10 7.50
CA GLU A 218 12.13 -7.79 6.81
C GLU A 218 11.27 -9.04 6.59
N VAL A 219 9.98 -8.87 6.87
CA VAL A 219 8.94 -9.86 6.70
C VAL A 219 8.02 -9.38 5.59
N PRO A 220 7.85 -10.14 4.49
CA PRO A 220 6.98 -9.74 3.40
C PRO A 220 5.53 -9.62 3.87
N GLY A 221 4.73 -8.75 3.25
CA GLY A 221 3.32 -8.59 3.61
C GLY A 221 2.46 -9.82 3.35
N ASP A 222 2.80 -10.60 2.33
CA ASP A 222 1.99 -11.69 1.78
C ASP A 222 2.12 -13.01 2.56
N LEU A 223 2.38 -12.95 3.86
CA LEU A 223 2.41 -14.13 4.72
C LEU A 223 1.03 -14.77 4.95
N MET A 224 0.00 -14.33 4.22
CA MET A 224 -1.27 -15.05 4.15
C MET A 224 -1.14 -16.31 3.29
N ASP A 225 -0.18 -16.35 2.37
CA ASP A 225 0.15 -17.56 1.63
C ASP A 225 0.96 -18.52 2.52
N PRO A 226 0.43 -19.71 2.85
CA PRO A 226 1.15 -20.71 3.64
C PRO A 226 2.48 -21.15 3.00
N GLU A 227 2.60 -21.11 1.67
CA GLU A 227 3.85 -21.45 0.98
C GLU A 227 4.91 -20.38 1.22
N VAL A 228 4.56 -19.09 1.07
CA VAL A 228 5.46 -17.96 1.33
C VAL A 228 5.91 -17.97 2.79
N LEU A 229 5.00 -18.23 3.72
CA LEU A 229 5.32 -18.36 5.15
C LEU A 229 6.26 -19.53 5.44
N THR A 230 6.02 -20.69 4.83
CA THR A 230 6.89 -21.86 4.99
C THR A 230 8.30 -21.55 4.49
N VAL A 231 8.41 -20.94 3.30
CA VAL A 231 9.70 -20.52 2.73
C VAL A 231 10.40 -19.56 3.69
N TRP A 232 9.73 -18.50 4.13
CA TRP A 232 10.32 -17.52 5.06
C TRP A 232 10.84 -18.18 6.35
N CYS A 233 10.07 -19.09 6.95
CA CYS A 233 10.47 -19.84 8.14
C CYS A 233 11.69 -20.73 7.89
N THR A 234 11.74 -21.45 6.76
CA THR A 234 12.89 -22.27 6.38
C THR A 234 14.14 -21.41 6.21
N ARG A 235 14.01 -20.28 5.51
CA ARG A 235 15.11 -19.34 5.28
C ARG A 235 15.62 -18.73 6.57
N LEU A 236 14.76 -18.50 7.55
CA LEU A 236 15.18 -18.01 8.87
C LEU A 236 16.03 -19.04 9.62
N GLN A 237 15.69 -20.32 9.48
CA GLN A 237 16.50 -21.42 10.01
C GLN A 237 17.86 -21.52 9.31
N GLU A 238 17.90 -21.33 7.99
CA GLU A 238 19.14 -21.29 7.21
C GLU A 238 20.04 -20.11 7.61
N LEU A 239 19.47 -18.91 7.80
CA LEU A 239 20.20 -17.76 8.33
C LEU A 239 20.77 -18.05 9.73
N GLY A 240 19.99 -18.67 10.61
CA GLY A 240 20.45 -19.08 11.94
C GLY A 240 21.61 -20.08 11.86
N SER A 241 21.51 -21.07 10.98
CA SER A 241 22.57 -22.07 10.74
C SER A 241 23.84 -21.42 10.18
N THR A 242 23.67 -20.49 9.24
CA THR A 242 24.75 -19.70 8.62
C THR A 242 25.52 -18.90 9.68
N LEU A 243 24.81 -18.21 10.57
CA LEU A 243 25.39 -17.47 11.69
C LEU A 243 26.15 -18.39 12.67
N VAL A 244 25.54 -19.50 13.07
CA VAL A 244 26.15 -20.47 14.00
C VAL A 244 27.41 -21.10 13.43
N ALA A 245 27.43 -21.46 12.14
CA ALA A 245 28.59 -22.01 11.45
C ALA A 245 29.76 -21.01 11.39
N ARG A 246 29.47 -19.71 11.39
CA ARG A 246 30.45 -18.61 11.37
C ARG A 246 30.82 -18.10 12.78
N GLY A 247 30.38 -18.81 13.81
CA GLY A 247 30.74 -18.56 15.21
C GLY A 247 29.82 -17.61 15.96
N CYS A 248 28.76 -17.09 15.35
CA CYS A 248 27.73 -16.28 16.01
C CYS A 248 26.81 -17.19 16.84
N ARG A 249 27.28 -17.59 18.03
CA ARG A 249 26.54 -18.42 18.98
C ARG A 249 26.27 -17.60 20.23
N ARG A 250 24.99 -17.30 20.48
CA ARG A 250 24.57 -16.46 21.60
C ARG A 250 25.39 -15.17 21.70
N SER A 251 25.41 -14.37 20.64
CA SER A 251 26.13 -13.09 20.60
C SER A 251 25.21 -11.91 20.27
N LEU A 252 24.09 -12.15 19.58
CA LEU A 252 23.13 -11.09 19.28
C LEU A 252 22.46 -10.57 20.56
N ARG A 253 22.29 -9.26 20.65
CA ARG A 253 21.76 -8.53 21.81
C ARG A 253 20.38 -7.95 21.59
N SER A 254 19.92 -7.90 20.35
CA SER A 254 18.59 -7.44 19.93
C SER A 254 18.18 -8.17 18.67
N LEU A 255 16.87 -8.39 18.50
CA LEU A 255 16.30 -8.85 17.24
C LEU A 255 15.22 -7.87 16.80
N LYS A 256 15.39 -7.28 15.62
CA LYS A 256 14.43 -6.33 15.04
C LYS A 256 13.75 -7.01 13.86
N VAL A 257 12.42 -6.99 13.85
CA VAL A 257 11.60 -7.61 12.80
C VAL A 257 10.64 -6.56 12.27
N ASN A 258 10.64 -6.33 10.96
CA ASN A 258 9.77 -5.34 10.33
C ASN A 258 8.87 -5.99 9.28
N PHE A 259 7.56 -5.81 9.41
CA PHE A 259 6.60 -6.18 8.39
C PHE A 259 6.50 -5.04 7.37
N VAL A 260 6.99 -5.28 6.15
CA VAL A 260 7.25 -4.21 5.16
C VAL A 260 5.96 -3.63 4.57
N ASP A 261 4.95 -4.46 4.32
CA ASP A 261 3.67 -4.03 3.74
C ASP A 261 2.53 -3.99 4.78
N GLU A 262 1.31 -3.75 4.31
CA GLU A 262 0.08 -3.94 5.09
C GLU A 262 -0.12 -5.43 5.44
N SER A 263 0.69 -5.94 6.38
CA SER A 263 0.61 -7.31 6.85
C SER A 263 -0.68 -7.52 7.65
N ILE A 264 -1.34 -8.64 7.38
CA ILE A 264 -2.45 -9.11 8.19
C ILE A 264 -1.89 -10.00 9.31
N VAL A 265 -2.15 -9.64 10.57
CA VAL A 265 -1.79 -10.47 11.73
C VAL A 265 -2.86 -11.54 11.89
N GLY A 266 -2.63 -12.70 11.27
CA GLY A 266 -3.50 -13.87 11.34
C GLY A 266 -2.81 -15.09 11.97
N PRO A 267 -3.36 -16.31 11.81
CA PRO A 267 -2.81 -17.54 12.40
C PRO A 267 -1.35 -17.85 12.05
N GLY A 268 -0.86 -17.41 10.88
CA GLY A 268 0.53 -17.60 10.48
C GLY A 268 1.56 -16.96 11.43
N VAL A 269 1.14 -16.03 12.29
CA VAL A 269 2.00 -15.45 13.33
C VAL A 269 2.54 -16.49 14.32
N PHE A 270 1.87 -17.63 14.47
CA PHE A 270 2.36 -18.72 15.33
C PHE A 270 3.64 -19.35 14.76
N ASP A 271 3.66 -19.62 13.46
CA ASP A 271 4.83 -20.20 12.80
C ASP A 271 6.00 -19.21 12.82
N ILE A 272 5.73 -17.92 12.60
CA ILE A 272 6.72 -16.85 12.75
C ILE A 272 7.30 -16.85 14.17
N ALA A 273 6.45 -16.90 15.20
CA ALA A 273 6.90 -16.89 16.60
C ALA A 273 7.75 -18.12 16.94
N VAL A 274 7.40 -19.31 16.42
CA VAL A 274 8.16 -20.54 16.60
C VAL A 274 9.51 -20.47 15.88
N ALA A 275 9.53 -19.97 14.64
CA ALA A 275 10.75 -19.81 13.86
C ALA A 275 11.69 -18.78 14.50
N LEU A 276 11.16 -17.63 14.96
CA LEU A 276 11.92 -16.61 15.69
C LEU A 276 12.43 -17.13 17.03
N GLN A 277 11.65 -17.93 17.77
CA GLN A 277 12.13 -18.57 19.01
C GLN A 277 13.30 -19.50 18.74
N SER A 278 13.20 -20.32 17.70
CA SER A 278 14.26 -21.24 17.31
C SER A 278 15.53 -20.47 16.89
N PHE A 279 15.36 -19.44 16.07
CA PHE A 279 16.43 -18.54 15.64
C PHE A 279 17.10 -17.85 16.84
N ALA A 280 16.32 -17.17 17.69
CA ALA A 280 16.83 -16.46 18.86
C ALA A 280 17.57 -17.40 19.82
N SER A 281 17.06 -18.61 20.05
CA SER A 281 17.72 -19.59 20.91
C SER A 281 19.09 -20.04 20.39
N ALA A 282 19.29 -20.00 19.06
CA ALA A 282 20.55 -20.35 18.42
C ALA A 282 21.58 -19.20 18.48
N VAL A 283 21.16 -17.95 18.22
CA VAL A 283 22.10 -16.83 17.97
C VAL A 283 22.07 -15.71 19.01
N CYS A 284 21.03 -15.58 19.84
CA CYS A 284 20.88 -14.48 20.81
C CYS A 284 21.41 -14.81 22.22
N ILE A 285 21.83 -13.77 22.96
CA ILE A 285 22.30 -13.87 24.35
C ILE A 285 21.09 -13.91 25.30
N GLY A 286 20.62 -15.12 25.64
CA GLY A 286 19.53 -15.28 26.60
C GLY A 286 18.21 -14.68 26.10
N ASP A 287 17.43 -14.07 27.00
CA ASP A 287 16.12 -13.48 26.71
C ASP A 287 16.28 -12.06 26.13
N VAL A 288 16.76 -12.02 24.89
CA VAL A 288 16.99 -10.78 24.15
C VAL A 288 15.66 -10.07 23.83
N PRO A 289 15.59 -8.73 23.93
CA PRO A 289 14.44 -7.98 23.46
C PRO A 289 14.25 -8.17 21.95
N ILE A 290 13.04 -8.56 21.57
CA ILE A 290 12.58 -8.61 20.19
C ILE A 290 11.62 -7.46 19.97
N SER A 291 11.94 -6.59 19.01
CA SER A 291 11.08 -5.48 18.60
C SER A 291 10.49 -5.74 17.23
N PHE A 292 9.18 -5.59 17.14
CA PHE A 292 8.40 -5.71 15.92
C PHE A 292 8.00 -4.31 15.47
N THR A 293 8.15 -4.01 14.18
CA THR A 293 7.61 -2.81 13.55
C THR A 293 6.74 -3.20 12.36
N SER A 294 5.71 -2.41 12.06
CA SER A 294 4.87 -2.62 10.88
C SER A 294 4.28 -1.29 10.41
N ALA A 295 4.15 -1.13 9.09
CA ALA A 295 3.74 0.14 8.49
C ALA A 295 2.26 0.51 8.76
N ALA A 296 1.39 -0.47 9.04
CA ALA A 296 0.01 -0.29 9.52
C ALA A 296 -0.67 -1.67 9.61
N PRO A 297 -0.35 -2.51 10.61
CA PRO A 297 -0.85 -3.88 10.61
C PRO A 297 -2.37 -3.90 10.75
N ARG A 298 -2.98 -4.81 10.00
CA ARG A 298 -4.37 -5.21 10.22
C ARG A 298 -4.36 -6.37 11.20
N PHE A 299 -5.00 -6.23 12.35
CA PHE A 299 -4.96 -7.27 13.37
C PHE A 299 -6.25 -8.09 13.36
N HIS A 300 -6.17 -9.39 13.01
CA HIS A 300 -7.33 -10.28 13.10
C HIS A 300 -7.41 -10.87 14.51
N LEU A 301 -8.47 -10.51 15.24
CA LEU A 301 -8.72 -11.04 16.58
C LEU A 301 -8.99 -12.56 16.56
N SER A 302 -9.36 -13.12 15.40
CA SER A 302 -9.50 -14.56 15.18
C SER A 302 -8.23 -15.36 15.40
N VAL A 303 -7.06 -14.70 15.43
CA VAL A 303 -5.82 -15.33 15.88
C VAL A 303 -5.98 -15.93 17.29
N LEU A 304 -6.74 -15.29 18.18
CA LEU A 304 -6.88 -15.76 19.57
C LEU A 304 -7.76 -17.01 19.71
N TYR A 305 -8.72 -17.23 18.81
CA TYR A 305 -9.62 -18.39 18.85
C TYR A 305 -9.36 -19.38 17.71
N CYS A 306 -8.19 -19.25 17.06
CA CYS A 306 -7.67 -20.26 16.16
C CYS A 306 -7.42 -21.57 16.94
N PRO A 307 -7.79 -22.76 16.40
CA PRO A 307 -7.47 -24.04 17.04
C PRO A 307 -5.98 -24.29 17.27
N LEU A 308 -5.12 -23.56 16.55
CA LEU A 308 -3.67 -23.60 16.70
C LEU A 308 -3.15 -22.72 17.83
N PHE A 309 -4.02 -21.93 18.50
CA PHE A 309 -3.60 -21.09 19.61
C PHE A 309 -3.10 -21.98 20.77
N PRO A 310 -1.84 -21.81 21.21
CA PRO A 310 -1.25 -22.68 22.21
C PRO A 310 -1.86 -22.48 23.59
N ALA A 311 -2.05 -23.56 24.35
CA ALA A 311 -2.53 -23.50 25.73
C ALA A 311 -1.56 -22.75 26.68
N ALA A 312 -0.27 -22.69 26.31
CA ALA A 312 0.76 -21.93 26.99
C ALA A 312 1.56 -21.14 25.93
N PRO A 313 1.15 -19.91 25.57
CA PRO A 313 1.86 -19.11 24.59
C PRO A 313 3.29 -18.83 25.03
N SER A 314 4.25 -18.88 24.10
CA SER A 314 5.63 -18.51 24.39
C SER A 314 5.74 -17.00 24.65
N LEU A 315 6.74 -16.59 25.43
CA LEU A 315 7.01 -15.16 25.69
C LEU A 315 7.18 -14.36 24.39
N ILE A 316 7.81 -14.97 23.37
CA ILE A 316 7.95 -14.36 22.05
C ILE A 316 6.59 -14.18 21.40
N LEU A 317 5.72 -15.19 21.40
CA LEU A 317 4.38 -15.06 20.83
C LEU A 317 3.58 -13.95 21.54
N GLU A 318 3.62 -13.88 22.87
CA GLU A 318 2.96 -12.79 23.60
C GLU A 318 3.51 -11.42 23.20
N THR A 319 4.84 -11.31 23.08
CA THR A 319 5.51 -10.07 22.71
C THR A 319 5.13 -9.64 21.30
N VAL A 320 5.14 -10.58 20.34
CA VAL A 320 4.72 -10.35 18.95
C VAL A 320 3.29 -9.83 18.91
N LEU A 321 2.34 -10.55 19.52
CA LEU A 321 0.93 -10.19 19.47
C LEU A 321 0.66 -8.83 20.13
N ARG A 322 1.26 -8.55 21.30
CA ARG A 322 1.08 -7.26 21.99
C ARG A 322 1.65 -6.09 21.20
N GLN A 323 2.87 -6.22 20.66
CA GLN A 323 3.50 -5.15 19.89
C GLN A 323 2.79 -4.90 18.55
N LEU A 324 2.30 -5.95 17.89
CA LEU A 324 1.53 -5.81 16.65
C LEU A 324 0.13 -5.24 16.91
N ALA A 325 -0.53 -5.61 18.01
CA ALA A 325 -1.80 -5.01 18.41
C ALA A 325 -1.65 -3.50 18.71
N ASP A 326 -0.59 -3.10 19.42
CA ASP A 326 -0.34 -1.68 19.73
C ASP A 326 -0.14 -0.83 18.48
N GLN A 327 0.43 -1.44 17.43
CA GLN A 327 0.68 -0.78 16.15
C GLN A 327 -0.49 -0.83 15.19
N ALA A 328 -1.48 -1.70 15.42
CA ALA A 328 -2.54 -1.94 14.46
C ALA A 328 -3.38 -0.70 14.20
N ALA A 329 -3.49 -0.32 12.93
CA ALA A 329 -4.37 0.76 12.49
C ALA A 329 -5.82 0.27 12.31
N ARG A 330 -6.00 -1.03 12.07
CA ARG A 330 -7.30 -1.68 11.87
C ARG A 330 -7.39 -2.97 12.67
N VAL A 331 -8.54 -3.18 13.32
CA VAL A 331 -8.86 -4.44 14.01
C VAL A 331 -9.97 -5.15 13.25
N LEU A 332 -9.78 -6.43 12.95
CA LEU A 332 -10.78 -7.27 12.30
C LEU A 332 -11.23 -8.37 13.26
N VAL A 333 -12.54 -8.56 13.36
CA VAL A 333 -13.14 -9.62 14.17
C VAL A 333 -14.01 -10.47 13.28
N ASP A 334 -13.58 -11.70 13.04
CA ASP A 334 -14.31 -12.65 12.20
C ASP A 334 -15.18 -13.55 13.08
N VAL A 335 -16.49 -13.34 13.05
CA VAL A 335 -17.44 -14.15 13.83
C VAL A 335 -17.87 -15.42 13.08
N GLU A 336 -17.56 -15.55 11.79
CA GLU A 336 -17.78 -16.76 10.98
C GLU A 336 -16.73 -17.84 11.24
N PHE A 337 -15.64 -17.55 11.94
CA PHE A 337 -14.62 -18.54 12.24
C PHE A 337 -15.19 -19.59 13.22
N HIS A 338 -16.01 -20.51 12.70
CA HIS A 338 -16.91 -21.44 13.37
C HIS A 338 -16.21 -22.63 14.01
N LEU A 339 -14.92 -22.48 14.32
CA LEU A 339 -14.21 -23.51 15.04
C LEU A 339 -14.70 -23.43 16.48
N ALA A 340 -15.41 -24.48 16.90
CA ALA A 340 -15.96 -24.67 18.24
C ALA A 340 -14.85 -24.83 19.31
N THR A 341 -13.75 -24.11 19.17
CA THR A 341 -12.67 -24.05 20.12
C THR A 341 -13.19 -23.36 21.37
N PRO A 342 -13.30 -24.07 22.50
CA PRO A 342 -13.73 -23.45 23.73
C PRO A 342 -12.73 -22.37 24.14
N VAL A 343 -13.24 -21.25 24.65
CA VAL A 343 -12.41 -20.18 25.19
C VAL A 343 -11.55 -20.72 26.34
N THR A 344 -10.24 -20.57 26.22
CA THR A 344 -9.29 -21.02 27.25
C THR A 344 -8.80 -19.82 28.10
N PRO A 345 -8.32 -20.06 29.34
CA PRO A 345 -7.72 -19.00 30.16
C PRO A 345 -6.57 -18.25 29.46
N ALA A 346 -5.72 -18.97 28.71
CA ALA A 346 -4.61 -18.37 27.97
C ALA A 346 -5.08 -17.39 26.89
N MET A 347 -6.21 -17.69 26.22
CA MET A 347 -6.80 -16.79 25.23
C MET A 347 -7.35 -15.51 25.88
N LEU A 348 -8.03 -15.64 27.03
CA LEU A 348 -8.55 -14.50 27.80
C LEU A 348 -7.42 -13.63 28.35
N ASP A 349 -6.37 -14.24 28.89
CA ASP A 349 -5.20 -13.53 29.41
C ASP A 349 -4.44 -12.81 28.30
N MET A 350 -4.31 -13.44 27.12
CA MET A 350 -3.76 -12.77 25.94
C MET A 350 -4.62 -11.58 25.52
N ALA A 351 -5.94 -11.78 25.36
CA ALA A 351 -6.88 -10.73 24.97
C ALA A 351 -6.82 -9.50 25.90
N ARG A 352 -6.70 -9.73 27.23
CA ARG A 352 -6.54 -8.67 28.23
C ARG A 352 -5.25 -7.88 28.08
N GLY A 353 -4.20 -8.53 27.59
CA GLY A 353 -2.90 -7.93 27.32
C GLY A 353 -2.81 -7.18 26.00
N LEU A 354 -3.79 -7.31 25.10
CA LEU A 354 -3.80 -6.58 23.83
C LEU A 354 -4.32 -5.15 24.04
N ALA A 355 -3.56 -4.18 23.52
CA ALA A 355 -3.95 -2.78 23.47
C ALA A 355 -3.90 -2.33 22.00
N PHE A 356 -4.93 -1.63 21.54
CA PHE A 356 -5.05 -1.15 20.16
C PHE A 356 -5.00 0.38 20.13
N ASN A 357 -3.91 0.95 20.65
CA ASN A 357 -3.79 2.40 20.89
C ASN A 357 -3.80 3.23 19.61
N LYS A 358 -3.38 2.65 18.47
CA LYS A 358 -3.34 3.32 17.17
C LYS A 358 -4.50 2.93 16.25
N ALA A 359 -5.39 2.04 16.69
CA ALA A 359 -6.49 1.59 15.85
C ALA A 359 -7.48 2.72 15.62
N THR A 360 -7.74 3.04 14.35
CA THR A 360 -8.72 4.05 13.95
C THR A 360 -10.02 3.42 13.46
N SER A 361 -9.97 2.15 13.06
CA SER A 361 -11.07 1.40 12.47
C SER A 361 -11.20 0.00 13.05
N VAL A 362 -12.43 -0.45 13.24
CA VAL A 362 -12.79 -1.82 13.65
C VAL A 362 -13.78 -2.38 12.65
N THR A 363 -13.54 -3.59 12.15
CA THR A 363 -14.43 -4.30 11.23
C THR A 363 -14.84 -5.63 11.84
N VAL A 364 -16.14 -5.91 11.88
CA VAL A 364 -16.69 -7.19 12.30
C VAL A 364 -17.23 -7.90 11.08
N LEU A 365 -16.63 -9.04 10.74
CA LEU A 365 -17.00 -9.88 9.61
C LEU A 365 -17.97 -10.95 10.10
N GLY A 366 -19.21 -10.90 9.63
CA GLY A 366 -20.24 -11.90 9.87
C GLY A 366 -20.48 -12.80 8.67
N GLY A 367 -21.36 -13.78 8.85
CA GLY A 367 -21.83 -14.70 7.80
C GLY A 367 -23.31 -14.73 7.55
N ASP A 368 -23.61 -15.31 6.39
CA ASP A 368 -24.96 -15.36 5.80
C ASP A 368 -25.82 -16.46 6.42
N GLN A 369 -25.19 -17.39 7.14
CA GLN A 369 -25.91 -18.57 7.63
C GLN A 369 -26.87 -18.15 8.75
N PRO A 370 -28.18 -18.45 8.62
CA PRO A 370 -29.15 -18.14 9.67
C PRO A 370 -28.71 -18.83 10.95
N ALA A 371 -28.89 -18.14 12.09
CA ALA A 371 -28.53 -18.61 13.41
C ALA A 371 -29.04 -20.03 13.67
N GLN A 372 -28.22 -21.05 13.34
CA GLN A 372 -28.32 -22.32 14.02
C GLN A 372 -28.12 -22.03 15.51
N PRO A 373 -28.67 -22.85 16.43
CA PRO A 373 -28.31 -22.80 17.84
C PRO A 373 -26.81 -23.12 17.96
N ALA A 374 -26.00 -22.12 17.69
CA ALA A 374 -24.58 -22.27 17.45
C ALA A 374 -23.90 -22.53 18.79
N PRO A 375 -22.83 -23.34 18.80
CA PRO A 375 -21.90 -23.31 19.93
C PRO A 375 -21.54 -21.85 20.23
N THR A 376 -21.52 -21.51 21.52
CA THR A 376 -21.26 -20.14 22.00
C THR A 376 -20.03 -19.57 21.29
N ASN A 377 -20.23 -18.57 20.43
CA ASN A 377 -19.15 -17.92 19.71
C ASN A 377 -18.12 -17.39 20.75
N PRO A 378 -16.82 -17.67 20.59
CA PRO A 378 -15.79 -17.22 21.53
C PRO A 378 -15.55 -15.71 21.48
N ALA A 379 -15.86 -15.04 20.36
CA ALA A 379 -15.53 -13.64 20.13
C ALA A 379 -16.11 -12.69 21.20
N PRO A 380 -17.41 -12.76 21.59
CA PRO A 380 -17.94 -11.97 22.70
C PRO A 380 -17.12 -12.03 23.99
N ALA A 381 -16.75 -13.23 24.45
CA ALA A 381 -15.99 -13.40 25.68
C ALA A 381 -14.58 -12.80 25.58
N LEU A 382 -13.96 -12.85 24.39
CA LEU A 382 -12.65 -12.24 24.15
C LEU A 382 -12.75 -10.72 24.04
N ILE A 383 -13.75 -10.18 23.34
CA ILE A 383 -14.02 -8.74 23.20
C ILE A 383 -14.19 -8.10 24.57
N GLU A 384 -14.87 -8.77 25.50
CA GLU A 384 -15.05 -8.30 26.87
C GLU A 384 -13.70 -8.04 27.57
N GLN A 385 -12.69 -8.88 27.31
CA GLN A 385 -11.36 -8.76 27.94
C GLN A 385 -10.48 -7.68 27.33
N ILE A 386 -10.71 -7.29 26.08
CA ILE A 386 -9.86 -6.32 25.37
C ILE A 386 -9.97 -4.93 26.01
N GLN A 387 -8.84 -4.21 26.02
CA GLN A 387 -8.78 -2.83 26.51
C GLN A 387 -9.54 -1.86 25.60
N PRO A 388 -10.01 -0.71 26.13
CA PRO A 388 -10.59 0.33 25.29
C PRO A 388 -9.67 0.77 24.14
N MET A 389 -10.24 1.14 23.01
CA MET A 389 -9.57 1.57 21.79
C MET A 389 -9.79 3.07 21.59
N PRO A 390 -8.99 3.94 22.24
CA PRO A 390 -9.31 5.36 22.36
C PRO A 390 -9.28 6.11 21.03
N GLN A 391 -8.53 5.66 20.02
CA GLN A 391 -8.46 6.33 18.71
C GLN A 391 -9.47 5.78 17.70
N ALA A 392 -10.19 4.71 18.05
CA ALA A 392 -11.07 4.03 17.13
C ALA A 392 -12.37 4.83 16.97
N SER A 393 -12.55 5.40 15.78
CA SER A 393 -13.69 6.27 15.46
C SER A 393 -14.62 5.70 14.40
N PHE A 394 -14.26 4.56 13.80
CA PHE A 394 -15.01 3.91 12.73
C PHE A 394 -15.27 2.44 13.05
N LEU A 395 -16.54 2.04 13.03
CA LEU A 395 -16.99 0.65 13.17
C LEU A 395 -17.70 0.22 11.89
N SER A 396 -17.29 -0.90 11.31
CA SER A 396 -17.95 -1.54 10.18
C SER A 396 -18.49 -2.91 10.60
N LEU A 397 -19.76 -3.16 10.33
CA LEU A 397 -20.43 -4.44 10.58
C LEU A 397 -20.81 -5.05 9.25
N ASP A 398 -20.30 -6.24 8.98
CA ASP A 398 -20.62 -6.99 7.77
C ASP A 398 -21.59 -8.13 8.10
N LYS A 399 -22.77 -8.10 7.48
CA LYS A 399 -23.89 -9.03 7.68
C LYS A 399 -24.45 -9.04 9.11
N HIS A 400 -25.57 -9.74 9.29
CA HIS A 400 -26.36 -9.72 10.52
C HIS A 400 -25.67 -10.36 11.74
N THR A 401 -24.90 -11.43 11.54
CA THR A 401 -24.21 -12.13 12.64
C THR A 401 -23.11 -11.28 13.30
N ALA A 402 -22.64 -10.22 12.64
CA ALA A 402 -21.71 -9.27 13.20
C ALA A 402 -22.32 -8.38 14.30
N LEU A 403 -23.65 -8.26 14.40
CA LEU A 403 -24.32 -7.28 15.24
C LEU A 403 -23.95 -7.41 16.73
N ALA A 404 -24.06 -8.62 17.30
CA ALA A 404 -23.81 -8.82 18.73
C ALA A 404 -22.36 -8.48 19.13
N ALA A 405 -21.38 -8.90 18.32
CA ALA A 405 -19.98 -8.56 18.53
C ALA A 405 -19.72 -7.07 18.28
N GLY A 406 -20.39 -6.48 17.28
CA GLY A 406 -20.35 -5.05 16.97
C GLY A 406 -20.79 -4.16 18.13
N ILE A 407 -21.90 -4.50 18.78
CA ILE A 407 -22.40 -3.79 19.97
C ILE A 407 -21.35 -3.82 21.10
N GLN A 408 -20.74 -4.98 21.35
CA GLN A 408 -19.73 -5.10 22.39
C GLN A 408 -18.46 -4.32 22.05
N LEU A 409 -18.00 -4.36 20.79
CA LEU A 409 -16.83 -3.58 20.35
C LEU A 409 -17.09 -2.08 20.40
N ALA A 410 -18.30 -1.62 20.07
CA ALA A 410 -18.66 -0.21 20.20
C ALA A 410 -18.49 0.30 21.64
N SER A 411 -18.79 -0.53 22.65
CA SER A 411 -18.55 -0.18 24.07
C SER A 411 -17.06 0.06 24.38
N LYS A 412 -16.15 -0.53 23.60
CA LYS A 412 -14.70 -0.34 23.71
C LYS A 412 -14.19 0.85 22.90
N MET A 413 -15.03 1.52 22.13
CA MET A 413 -14.65 2.63 21.24
C MET A 413 -15.25 3.95 21.74
N PRO A 414 -14.62 4.65 22.71
CA PRO A 414 -15.19 5.87 23.29
C PRO A 414 -15.34 7.01 22.28
N ASN A 415 -14.54 7.02 21.21
CA ASN A 415 -14.56 8.04 20.15
C ASN A 415 -15.27 7.56 18.86
N LEU A 416 -16.12 6.55 18.95
CA LEU A 416 -16.90 6.06 17.81
C LEU A 416 -17.81 7.17 17.26
N ARG A 417 -17.56 7.55 15.99
CA ARG A 417 -18.31 8.61 15.28
C ARG A 417 -18.81 8.18 13.91
N ARG A 418 -18.34 7.05 13.41
CA ARG A 418 -18.75 6.51 12.11
C ARG A 418 -19.18 5.07 12.24
N LEU A 419 -20.36 4.76 11.73
CA LEU A 419 -20.90 3.40 11.68
C LEU A 419 -21.17 3.03 10.23
N ASN A 420 -20.70 1.87 9.81
CA ASN A 420 -21.03 1.27 8.53
C ASN A 420 -21.67 -0.09 8.77
N THR A 421 -22.82 -0.35 8.15
CA THR A 421 -23.44 -1.67 8.09
C THR A 421 -23.46 -2.11 6.63
N SER A 422 -23.00 -3.32 6.31
CA SER A 422 -22.97 -3.86 4.95
C SER A 422 -23.70 -5.19 4.86
N ASP A 423 -24.41 -5.42 3.76
CA ASP A 423 -25.08 -6.70 3.46
C ASP A 423 -26.05 -7.16 4.57
N MET A 424 -26.78 -6.21 5.17
CA MET A 424 -27.82 -6.46 6.17
C MET A 424 -29.22 -6.17 5.61
N THR A 425 -30.26 -6.73 6.25
CA THR A 425 -31.63 -6.24 6.00
C THR A 425 -31.83 -4.88 6.66
N GLU A 426 -32.88 -4.18 6.26
CA GLU A 426 -33.23 -2.89 6.85
C GLU A 426 -33.42 -3.00 8.37
N GLU A 427 -34.21 -3.98 8.82
CA GLU A 427 -34.48 -4.24 10.24
C GLU A 427 -33.19 -4.35 11.07
N TRP A 428 -32.21 -5.10 10.57
CA TRP A 428 -30.94 -5.26 11.28
C TRP A 428 -30.06 -4.01 11.24
N ALA A 429 -30.09 -3.24 10.14
CA ALA A 429 -29.38 -1.97 10.08
C ALA A 429 -29.98 -0.96 11.08
N VAL A 430 -31.31 -0.89 11.18
CA VAL A 430 -32.05 -0.10 12.16
C VAL A 430 -31.69 -0.53 13.58
N GLU A 431 -31.70 -1.83 13.86
CA GLU A 431 -31.32 -2.37 15.18
C GLU A 431 -29.87 -2.03 15.53
N ALA A 432 -28.93 -2.15 14.58
CA ALA A 432 -27.53 -1.80 14.78
C ALA A 432 -27.36 -0.32 15.15
N ILE A 433 -28.03 0.58 14.41
CA ILE A 433 -27.97 2.03 14.66
C ILE A 433 -28.52 2.36 16.05
N LYS A 434 -29.65 1.77 16.44
CA LYS A 434 -30.26 1.98 17.77
C LYS A 434 -29.36 1.46 18.89
N ALA A 435 -28.93 0.21 18.79
CA ALA A 435 -28.18 -0.48 19.84
C ALA A 435 -26.79 0.16 20.08
N ILE A 436 -26.15 0.65 19.03
CA ILE A 436 -24.81 1.24 19.12
C ILE A 436 -24.91 2.75 19.41
N GLY A 437 -25.94 3.40 18.90
CA GLY A 437 -26.05 4.85 18.87
C GLY A 437 -26.69 5.51 20.08
N TRP A 438 -27.48 4.81 20.90
CA TRP A 438 -28.38 5.42 21.89
C TRP A 438 -27.81 6.58 22.72
N GLU A 439 -26.53 6.57 23.07
CA GLU A 439 -25.86 7.61 23.87
C GLU A 439 -24.77 8.38 23.11
N ARG A 440 -24.82 8.39 21.78
CA ARG A 440 -23.73 8.86 20.91
C ARG A 440 -24.22 9.81 19.82
N GLU A 441 -23.29 10.61 19.34
CA GLU A 441 -23.45 11.42 18.14
C GLU A 441 -22.59 10.83 17.02
N PHE A 442 -23.21 10.59 15.86
CA PHE A 442 -22.52 10.11 14.68
C PHE A 442 -22.29 11.23 13.68
N ASP A 443 -21.04 11.37 13.23
CA ASP A 443 -20.70 12.20 12.08
C ASP A 443 -21.27 11.58 10.81
N MET A 444 -21.21 10.24 10.70
CA MET A 444 -21.64 9.51 9.51
C MET A 444 -22.14 8.11 9.86
N VAL A 445 -23.33 7.77 9.39
CA VAL A 445 -23.84 6.40 9.36
C VAL A 445 -24.00 5.99 7.90
N THR A 446 -23.51 4.82 7.52
CA THR A 446 -23.72 4.26 6.18
C THR A 446 -24.38 2.90 6.31
N ALA A 447 -25.48 2.68 5.60
CA ALA A 447 -26.12 1.39 5.47
C ALA A 447 -26.01 0.92 4.01
N ILE A 448 -25.01 0.07 3.75
CA ILE A 448 -24.62 -0.38 2.43
C ILE A 448 -25.32 -1.68 2.08
N ALA A 449 -25.80 -1.77 0.84
CA ALA A 449 -26.41 -2.96 0.26
C ALA A 449 -27.57 -3.51 1.11
N ILE A 450 -28.50 -2.64 1.50
CA ILE A 450 -29.72 -3.07 2.19
C ILE A 450 -30.50 -4.01 1.25
N ARG A 451 -30.74 -5.24 1.70
CA ARG A 451 -31.51 -6.27 0.98
C ARG A 451 -32.85 -6.55 1.67
N GLY A 452 -33.73 -7.26 0.96
CA GLY A 452 -34.91 -7.87 1.57
C GLY A 452 -36.13 -6.96 1.69
N LEU A 453 -36.16 -5.82 1.01
CA LEU A 453 -37.41 -5.09 0.79
C LEU A 453 -38.36 -5.96 -0.04
N GLY A 454 -39.60 -6.13 0.42
CA GLY A 454 -40.64 -6.80 -0.35
C GLY A 454 -40.91 -6.06 -1.67
N SER A 455 -41.60 -6.73 -2.60
CA SER A 455 -41.95 -6.12 -3.90
C SER A 455 -42.90 -4.93 -3.69
N GLY A 456 -42.33 -3.73 -3.62
CA GLY A 456 -43.07 -2.48 -3.39
C GLY A 456 -42.93 -1.88 -2.00
N ASP A 457 -42.17 -2.50 -1.08
CA ASP A 457 -41.92 -1.92 0.23
C ASP A 457 -40.89 -0.79 0.13
N VAL A 458 -41.21 0.35 0.74
CA VAL A 458 -40.33 1.52 0.84
C VAL A 458 -39.46 1.37 2.08
N ILE A 459 -38.24 1.93 2.06
CA ILE A 459 -37.42 2.04 3.27
C ILE A 459 -38.22 2.73 4.38
N SER A 460 -38.33 2.09 5.54
CA SER A 460 -39.01 2.56 6.76
C SER A 460 -38.07 3.13 7.83
N ILE A 461 -36.76 3.26 7.55
CA ILE A 461 -35.76 3.84 8.49
C ILE A 461 -36.24 5.20 9.07
N GLY A 462 -36.91 6.02 8.25
CA GLY A 462 -37.49 7.30 8.67
C GLY A 462 -38.49 7.22 9.82
N ASP A 463 -39.26 6.13 9.88
CA ASP A 463 -40.30 5.92 10.88
C ASP A 463 -39.72 5.75 12.28
N HIS A 464 -38.41 5.50 12.39
CA HIS A 464 -37.66 5.37 13.63
C HIS A 464 -36.89 6.63 14.03
N ALA A 465 -37.21 7.79 13.46
CA ALA A 465 -36.48 9.04 13.70
C ALA A 465 -36.32 9.41 15.19
N ASP A 466 -37.32 9.13 16.02
CA ASP A 466 -37.28 9.45 17.47
C ASP A 466 -36.45 8.46 18.30
N GLU A 467 -36.12 7.29 17.73
CA GLU A 467 -35.29 6.26 18.38
C GLU A 467 -33.82 6.35 17.95
N PHE A 468 -33.52 7.17 16.95
CA PHE A 468 -32.19 7.25 16.37
C PHE A 468 -31.29 8.21 17.15
N PRO A 469 -29.98 7.93 17.22
CA PRO A 469 -29.01 8.89 17.71
C PRO A 469 -28.98 10.15 16.84
N HIS A 470 -28.30 11.19 17.33
CA HIS A 470 -28.00 12.33 16.47
C HIS A 470 -27.02 11.89 15.37
N ILE A 471 -27.46 11.96 14.12
CA ILE A 471 -26.67 11.61 12.93
C ILE A 471 -26.53 12.85 12.08
N THR A 472 -25.28 13.26 11.82
CA THR A 472 -25.03 14.42 10.94
C THR A 472 -25.25 14.03 9.47
N THR A 473 -24.71 12.90 9.06
CA THR A 473 -24.79 12.40 7.69
C THR A 473 -25.25 10.95 7.66
N LEU A 474 -26.30 10.67 6.88
CA LEU A 474 -26.74 9.30 6.60
C LEU A 474 -26.51 8.95 5.13
N GLY A 475 -25.80 7.85 4.87
CA GLY A 475 -25.71 7.22 3.55
C GLY A 475 -26.46 5.89 3.53
N VAL A 476 -27.21 5.63 2.47
CA VAL A 476 -27.94 4.38 2.27
C VAL A 476 -27.72 3.90 0.84
N ASP A 477 -27.11 2.72 0.68
CA ASP A 477 -27.06 2.04 -0.61
C ASP A 477 -28.17 1.00 -0.67
N LEU A 478 -29.12 1.24 -1.57
CA LEU A 478 -30.33 0.44 -1.72
C LEU A 478 -30.31 -0.32 -3.04
N THR A 479 -30.43 -1.65 -2.96
CA THR A 479 -30.64 -2.48 -4.16
C THR A 479 -32.11 -2.42 -4.52
N VAL A 480 -32.41 -1.95 -5.74
CA VAL A 480 -33.80 -1.83 -6.19
C VAL A 480 -34.40 -3.22 -6.40
N PRO A 481 -35.54 -3.57 -5.74
CA PRO A 481 -36.15 -4.88 -5.88
C PRO A 481 -36.58 -5.17 -7.33
N ALA A 482 -36.47 -6.43 -7.73
CA ALA A 482 -37.00 -6.87 -9.02
C ALA A 482 -38.53 -6.68 -9.06
N GLY A 483 -39.04 -6.13 -10.17
CA GLY A 483 -40.48 -5.95 -10.38
C GLY A 483 -41.07 -4.62 -9.89
N VAL A 484 -40.25 -3.69 -9.37
CA VAL A 484 -40.67 -2.30 -9.18
C VAL A 484 -40.95 -1.69 -10.55
N SER A 485 -42.21 -1.33 -10.83
CA SER A 485 -42.59 -0.64 -12.07
C SER A 485 -42.56 0.88 -11.92
N GLU A 486 -42.86 1.38 -10.73
CA GLU A 486 -42.93 2.81 -10.40
C GLU A 486 -41.63 3.29 -9.72
N PHE A 487 -40.52 3.26 -10.44
CA PHE A 487 -39.18 3.58 -9.89
C PHE A 487 -39.10 4.99 -9.28
N VAL A 488 -39.75 5.97 -9.91
CA VAL A 488 -39.74 7.36 -9.44
C VAL A 488 -40.44 7.47 -8.08
N GLU A 489 -41.62 6.88 -7.93
CA GLU A 489 -42.36 6.92 -6.66
C GLU A 489 -41.62 6.14 -5.57
N PHE A 490 -41.01 5.00 -5.90
CA PHE A 490 -40.17 4.24 -4.99
C PHE A 490 -38.97 5.05 -4.47
N ALA A 491 -38.23 5.72 -5.38
CA ALA A 491 -37.09 6.55 -5.02
C ALA A 491 -37.52 7.77 -4.18
N CYS A 492 -38.60 8.44 -4.58
CA CYS A 492 -39.12 9.61 -3.87
C CYS A 492 -39.64 9.24 -2.48
N SER A 493 -40.38 8.14 -2.36
CA SER A 493 -40.88 7.66 -1.06
C SER A 493 -39.75 7.22 -0.13
N SER A 494 -38.73 6.52 -0.66
CA SER A 494 -37.53 6.18 0.12
C SER A 494 -36.81 7.44 0.61
N MET A 495 -36.65 8.44 -0.25
CA MET A 495 -36.04 9.71 0.13
C MET A 495 -36.87 10.46 1.17
N ARG A 496 -38.20 10.53 1.00
CA ARG A 496 -39.11 11.17 1.98
C ARG A 496 -39.02 10.52 3.35
N SER A 497 -38.97 9.18 3.39
CA SER A 497 -38.74 8.43 4.62
C SER A 497 -37.42 8.85 5.28
N LEU A 498 -36.30 8.78 4.55
CA LEU A 498 -34.99 9.16 5.11
C LEU A 498 -34.92 10.63 5.56
N LEU A 499 -35.64 11.54 4.90
CA LEU A 499 -35.71 12.95 5.28
C LEU A 499 -36.49 13.21 6.58
N GLN A 500 -37.26 12.24 7.09
CA GLN A 500 -37.85 12.35 8.43
C GLN A 500 -36.77 12.31 9.52
N LEU A 501 -35.61 11.70 9.22
CA LEU A 501 -34.46 11.76 10.09
C LEU A 501 -33.92 13.19 10.08
N ARG A 502 -33.63 13.72 11.27
CA ARG A 502 -33.12 15.09 11.46
C ARG A 502 -31.63 15.21 11.13
N CYS A 503 -31.21 14.62 10.01
CA CYS A 503 -29.84 14.64 9.51
C CYS A 503 -29.56 15.93 8.73
N ARG A 504 -28.32 16.42 8.79
CA ARG A 504 -27.88 17.55 7.96
C ARG A 504 -27.80 17.16 6.49
N ALA A 505 -27.32 15.96 6.21
CA ALA A 505 -27.21 15.41 4.87
C ALA A 505 -27.71 13.95 4.82
N VAL A 506 -28.44 13.62 3.75
CA VAL A 506 -28.89 12.27 3.42
C VAL A 506 -28.41 11.93 2.02
N PHE A 507 -27.80 10.76 1.85
CA PHE A 507 -27.37 10.22 0.57
C PHE A 507 -28.08 8.89 0.35
N LEU A 508 -28.84 8.77 -0.73
CA LEU A 508 -29.47 7.53 -1.18
C LEU A 508 -28.81 7.11 -2.49
N GLN A 509 -28.13 5.97 -2.48
CA GLN A 509 -27.54 5.38 -3.67
C GLN A 509 -28.38 4.19 -4.14
N LEU A 510 -28.98 4.31 -5.32
CA LEU A 510 -29.77 3.23 -5.93
C LEU A 510 -28.88 2.35 -6.81
N LEU A 511 -28.91 1.05 -6.56
CA LEU A 511 -28.13 0.02 -7.26
C LEU A 511 -29.02 -0.84 -8.16
N GLY A 512 -28.42 -1.40 -9.22
CA GLY A 512 -29.11 -2.36 -10.11
C GLY A 512 -30.01 -1.72 -11.18
N LEU A 513 -29.84 -0.43 -11.46
CA LEU A 513 -30.63 0.30 -12.44
C LEU A 513 -29.99 0.26 -13.83
N ASP A 514 -30.80 0.09 -14.88
CA ASP A 514 -30.37 0.30 -16.26
C ASP A 514 -30.13 1.80 -16.57
N ALA A 515 -29.61 2.11 -17.75
CA ALA A 515 -29.28 3.49 -18.13
C ALA A 515 -30.52 4.39 -18.32
N ASP A 516 -31.62 3.83 -18.85
CA ASP A 516 -32.84 4.57 -19.15
C ASP A 516 -33.56 4.94 -17.84
N THR A 517 -33.67 3.99 -16.92
CA THR A 517 -34.25 4.18 -15.59
C THR A 517 -33.45 5.20 -14.78
N ARG A 518 -32.11 5.19 -14.86
CA ARG A 518 -31.27 6.21 -14.20
C ARG A 518 -31.52 7.61 -14.74
N SER A 519 -31.60 7.76 -16.06
CA SER A 519 -31.87 9.05 -16.71
C SER A 519 -33.26 9.58 -16.34
N LEU A 520 -34.25 8.69 -16.26
CA LEU A 520 -35.60 9.03 -15.79
C LEU A 520 -35.58 9.55 -14.35
N LEU A 521 -34.92 8.84 -13.43
CA LEU A 521 -34.84 9.24 -12.01
C LEU A 521 -34.07 10.55 -11.80
N GLU A 522 -32.98 10.76 -12.53
CA GLU A 522 -32.16 11.98 -12.45
C GLU A 522 -32.98 13.23 -12.78
N SER A 523 -33.90 13.13 -13.76
CA SER A 523 -34.78 14.25 -14.13
C SER A 523 -36.00 14.40 -13.22
N ALA A 524 -36.63 13.29 -12.79
CA ALA A 524 -37.91 13.33 -12.08
C ALA A 524 -37.80 13.51 -10.56
N VAL A 525 -36.78 12.92 -9.91
CA VAL A 525 -36.69 12.92 -8.43
C VAL A 525 -36.50 14.33 -7.85
N PRO A 526 -35.63 15.21 -8.38
CA PRO A 526 -35.47 16.55 -7.83
C PRO A 526 -36.78 17.35 -7.86
N GLU A 527 -37.57 17.24 -8.92
CA GLU A 527 -38.86 17.94 -9.05
C GLU A 527 -39.87 17.46 -7.99
N GLN A 528 -40.00 16.14 -7.80
CA GLN A 528 -40.98 15.58 -6.89
C GLN A 528 -40.59 15.71 -5.41
N CYS A 529 -39.30 15.57 -5.07
CA CYS A 529 -38.81 15.68 -3.71
C CYS A 529 -38.67 17.13 -3.22
N SER A 530 -38.53 18.11 -4.13
CA SER A 530 -38.43 19.53 -3.75
C SER A 530 -39.68 20.07 -3.04
N SER A 531 -40.82 19.38 -3.18
CA SER A 531 -42.08 19.73 -2.50
C SER A 531 -42.01 19.62 -0.96
N VAL A 532 -41.04 18.87 -0.42
CA VAL A 532 -40.89 18.64 1.03
C VAL A 532 -40.40 19.89 1.78
N GLY A 533 -39.83 20.88 1.07
CA GLY A 533 -39.42 22.17 1.63
C GLY A 533 -38.20 22.05 2.56
N GLY A 534 -37.09 22.70 2.20
CA GLY A 534 -35.90 22.77 3.06
C GLY A 534 -34.62 22.32 2.35
N PRO A 535 -34.40 21.01 2.15
CA PRO A 535 -33.13 20.51 1.61
C PRO A 535 -33.01 20.72 0.10
N LEU A 536 -31.79 21.00 -0.36
CA LEU A 536 -31.44 20.95 -1.77
C LEU A 536 -31.29 19.49 -2.19
N ILE A 537 -32.10 19.05 -3.15
CA ILE A 537 -32.03 17.71 -3.74
C ILE A 537 -31.16 17.75 -4.99
N VAL A 538 -30.12 16.91 -5.03
CA VAL A 538 -29.20 16.77 -6.17
C VAL A 538 -29.12 15.30 -6.57
N CYS A 539 -29.23 15.02 -7.86
CA CYS A 539 -28.95 13.70 -8.43
C CYS A 539 -27.59 13.70 -9.12
N MET A 540 -26.80 12.65 -8.92
CA MET A 540 -25.50 12.45 -9.56
C MET A 540 -25.39 11.02 -10.05
N GLN A 541 -25.09 10.84 -11.33
CA GLN A 541 -24.81 9.53 -11.90
C GLN A 541 -23.33 9.17 -11.68
N GLN A 542 -23.07 7.97 -11.15
CA GLN A 542 -21.71 7.44 -10.99
C GLN A 542 -21.67 5.99 -11.46
N ASP A 543 -20.98 5.73 -12.56
CA ASP A 543 -20.82 4.41 -13.17
C ASP A 543 -22.15 3.69 -13.46
N ASN A 544 -22.51 2.70 -12.64
CA ASN A 544 -23.75 1.91 -12.71
C ASN A 544 -24.74 2.25 -11.58
N LYS A 545 -24.54 3.37 -10.90
CA LYS A 545 -25.31 3.80 -9.72
C LYS A 545 -25.91 5.19 -9.94
N LEU A 546 -27.00 5.48 -9.22
CA LEU A 546 -27.55 6.83 -9.10
C LEU A 546 -27.50 7.26 -7.63
N ALA A 547 -26.81 8.36 -7.35
CA ALA A 547 -26.78 8.97 -6.02
C ALA A 547 -27.75 10.14 -5.96
N ILE A 548 -28.60 10.15 -4.94
CA ILE A 548 -29.57 11.22 -4.64
C ILE A 548 -29.16 11.80 -3.30
N ALA A 549 -28.73 13.05 -3.29
CA ALA A 549 -28.29 13.75 -2.10
C ALA A 549 -29.32 14.80 -1.70
N ALA A 550 -29.67 14.84 -0.42
CA ALA A 550 -30.45 15.91 0.18
C ALA A 550 -29.61 16.63 1.24
N ILE A 551 -29.37 17.93 1.05
CA ILE A 551 -28.49 18.72 1.91
C ILE A 551 -29.27 19.91 2.46
N HIS A 552 -29.39 19.98 3.79
CA HIS A 552 -29.96 21.14 4.46
C HIS A 552 -28.93 22.28 4.50
N SER A 553 -29.33 23.47 4.03
CA SER A 553 -28.57 24.69 4.28
C SER A 553 -28.67 25.01 5.78
N GLY A 554 -27.58 24.73 6.50
CA GLY A 554 -27.48 24.92 7.95
C GLY A 554 -27.46 26.37 8.39
#